data_AF-A0A377DPD4-F1
#
_entry.id   AF-A0A377DPD4-F1
#
_cell.length_a   1.000
_cell.length_b   1.000
_cell.length_c   1.000
_cell.angle_alpha   90.00
_cell.angle_beta   90.00
_cell.angle_gamma   90.00
#
_symmetry.space_group_name_H-M   'P 1'
#
loop_
_entity.id
_entity.type
_entity.pdbx_description
1 polymer ?
#
loop_
_entity_poly.entity_id
_entity_poly.type
_entity_poly.pdbx_seq_one_letter_code
_entity_poly.pdbx_strand_id
1 'polypeptide(L)'
;MKRLMTASWPGNVRQLVNVIEQCVALTSSPVISDALVEQALEGENTALPTFVEARNQFELNYLRKLLQITKGNVTHAARMAGRNRTEFYKLLSRHELDANDFKE
;
A
#
# COMPACT_ATOMS: atom_id res chain seq x y z
N MET A 1 -18.51 -4.51 11.38
CA MET A 1 -17.66 -5.65 10.95
C MET A 1 -17.56 -5.74 9.42
N LYS A 2 -18.67 -5.91 8.69
CA LYS A 2 -18.68 -6.01 7.21
C LYS A 2 -17.89 -4.90 6.51
N ARG A 3 -18.03 -3.64 6.98
CA ARG A 3 -17.31 -2.49 6.42
C ARG A 3 -15.80 -2.54 6.59
N LEU A 4 -15.31 -2.98 7.76
CA LEU A 4 -13.88 -3.17 8.01
C LEU A 4 -13.29 -4.25 7.10
N MET A 5 -14.07 -5.28 6.77
CA MET A 5 -13.63 -6.37 5.89
C MET A 5 -13.60 -5.98 4.40
N THR A 6 -14.37 -4.98 3.98
CA THR A 6 -14.48 -4.54 2.58
C THR A 6 -13.66 -3.30 2.24
N ALA A 7 -13.09 -2.63 3.24
CA ALA A 7 -12.26 -1.44 3.02
C ALA A 7 -10.91 -1.81 2.37
N SER A 8 -10.37 -0.92 1.54
CA SER A 8 -9.16 -1.18 0.74
C SER A 8 -7.84 -1.06 1.53
N TRP A 9 -7.88 -0.55 2.76
CA TRP A 9 -6.73 -0.40 3.68
C TRP A 9 -5.39 -0.03 3.03
N PRO A 10 -5.29 1.11 2.32
CA PRO A 10 -4.02 1.56 1.72
C PRO A 10 -2.85 1.66 2.72
N GLY A 11 -3.12 1.93 4.00
CA GLY A 11 -2.12 1.94 5.08
C GLY A 11 -1.94 0.59 5.79
N ASN A 12 -2.41 -0.51 5.20
CA ASN A 12 -2.34 -1.87 5.73
C ASN A 12 -2.92 -1.99 7.17
N VAL A 13 -2.33 -2.87 7.97
CA VAL A 13 -2.75 -3.14 9.37
C VAL A 13 -2.66 -1.89 10.25
N ARG A 14 -1.72 -0.98 9.97
CA ARG A 14 -1.58 0.26 10.74
C ARG A 14 -2.83 1.13 10.63
N GLN A 15 -3.38 1.22 9.43
CA GLN A 15 -4.62 1.94 9.18
C GLN A 15 -5.79 1.28 9.90
N LEU A 16 -5.89 -0.05 9.85
CA LEU A 16 -6.93 -0.76 10.61
C LEU A 16 -6.85 -0.48 12.12
N VAL A 17 -5.64 -0.47 12.69
CA VAL A 17 -5.42 -0.17 14.11
C VAL A 17 -5.89 1.24 14.44
N ASN A 18 -5.49 2.24 13.65
CA ASN A 18 -5.88 3.63 13.86
C ASN A 18 -7.41 3.83 13.79
N VAL A 19 -8.11 3.23 12.81
CA VAL A 19 -9.59 3.26 12.77
C VAL A 19 -10.21 2.66 14.02
N ILE A 20 -9.69 1.52 14.47
CA ILE A 20 -10.19 0.86 15.68
C ILE A 20 -9.94 1.73 16.91
N GLU A 21 -8.75 2.30 17.05
CA GLU A 21 -8.41 3.22 18.15
C GLU A 21 -9.35 4.43 18.17
N GLN A 22 -9.62 5.04 17.01
CA GLN A 22 -10.56 6.15 16.90
C GLN A 22 -11.99 5.74 17.28
N CYS A 23 -12.45 4.57 16.83
CA CYS A 23 -13.77 4.06 17.19
C CYS A 23 -13.89 3.77 18.69
N VAL A 24 -12.85 3.21 19.31
CA VAL A 24 -12.81 2.94 20.76
C VAL A 24 -12.76 4.22 21.56
N ALA A 25 -12.01 5.24 21.10
CA ALA A 25 -11.93 6.53 21.77
C ALA A 25 -13.25 7.32 21.75
N LEU A 26 -14.06 7.14 20.69
CA LEU A 26 -15.30 7.89 20.48
C LEU A 26 -16.57 7.13 20.89
N THR A 27 -16.50 5.81 21.09
CA THR A 27 -17.69 5.04 21.46
C THR A 27 -18.12 5.36 22.89
N SER A 28 -19.42 5.63 23.07
CA SER A 28 -20.05 5.75 24.40
C SER A 28 -20.86 4.50 24.77
N SER A 29 -20.82 3.46 23.94
CA SER A 29 -21.58 2.22 24.08
C SER A 29 -20.64 1.00 24.10
N PRO A 30 -21.02 -0.10 24.76
CA PRO A 30 -20.28 -1.37 24.71
C PRO A 30 -20.12 -1.93 23.29
N VAL A 31 -20.96 -1.49 22.35
CA VAL A 31 -20.93 -1.92 20.95
C VAL A 31 -20.68 -0.70 20.06
N ILE A 32 -19.59 -0.77 19.28
CA ILE A 32 -19.25 0.24 18.27
C ILE A 32 -20.31 0.19 17.16
N SER A 33 -20.96 1.33 16.91
CA SER A 33 -21.98 1.45 15.87
C SER A 33 -21.37 1.52 14.47
N ASP A 34 -22.13 1.09 13.47
CA ASP A 34 -21.68 1.13 12.06
C ASP A 34 -21.40 2.57 11.58
N ALA A 35 -22.19 3.54 12.06
CA ALA A 35 -22.01 4.95 11.77
C ALA A 35 -20.67 5.51 12.30
N LEU A 36 -20.22 5.04 13.47
CA LEU A 36 -18.94 5.47 14.04
C LEU A 36 -17.76 4.93 13.21
N VAL A 37 -17.89 3.71 12.70
CA VAL A 37 -16.90 3.10 11.81
C VAL A 37 -16.84 3.86 10.48
N GLU A 38 -17.99 4.26 9.92
CA GLU A 38 -18.05 5.05 8.69
C GLU A 38 -17.38 6.42 8.87
N GLN A 39 -17.68 7.11 9.97
CA GLN A 39 -17.04 8.38 10.32
C GLN A 39 -15.52 8.26 10.52
N ALA A 40 -15.06 7.18 11.17
CA ALA A 40 -13.63 6.93 11.35
C ALA A 40 -12.94 6.65 10.01
N LEU A 41 -13.54 5.82 9.14
CA LEU A 41 -13.01 5.53 7.80
C LEU A 41 -12.96 6.78 6.90
N GLU A 42 -13.95 7.67 6.98
CA GLU A 42 -13.98 8.94 6.24
C GLU A 42 -12.92 9.92 6.76
N GLY A 43 -12.79 10.04 8.09
CA GLY A 43 -11.81 10.90 8.74
C GLY A 43 -10.37 10.48 8.46
N GLU A 44 -10.11 9.17 8.38
CA GLU A 44 -8.79 8.64 8.13
C GLU A 44 -8.26 8.81 6.71
N ASN A 45 -9.15 9.07 5.75
CA ASN A 45 -8.74 9.40 4.37
C ASN A 45 -7.90 10.70 4.31
N THR A 46 -7.77 11.41 5.44
CA THR A 46 -6.88 12.57 5.63
C THR A 46 -5.56 12.27 6.34
N ALA A 47 -5.36 11.04 6.85
CA ALA A 47 -4.10 10.64 7.46
C ALA A 47 -3.03 10.50 6.37
N LEU A 48 -2.22 11.54 6.19
CA LEU A 48 -1.07 11.52 5.31
C LEU A 48 -0.17 10.33 5.68
N PRO A 49 0.16 9.44 4.72
CA PRO A 49 1.11 8.37 4.99
C PRO A 49 2.43 8.96 5.47
N THR A 50 3.13 8.24 6.33
CA THR A 50 4.49 8.64 6.70
C THR A 50 5.35 8.73 5.44
N PHE A 51 6.39 9.56 5.45
CA PHE A 51 7.30 9.69 4.31
C PHE A 51 7.83 8.32 3.82
N VAL A 52 8.09 7.40 4.76
CA VAL A 52 8.55 6.05 4.46
C VAL A 52 7.48 5.24 3.72
N GLU A 53 6.23 5.25 4.21
CA GLU A 53 5.10 4.56 3.57
C GLU A 53 4.78 5.15 2.19
N ALA A 54 4.73 6.47 2.07
CA ALA A 54 4.49 7.17 0.81
C ALA A 54 5.57 6.83 -0.24
N ARG A 55 6.85 6.87 0.18
CA ARG A 55 7.98 6.51 -0.67
C ARG A 55 7.89 5.04 -1.12
N ASN A 56 7.57 4.12 -0.19
CA ASN A 56 7.48 2.71 -0.52
C ASN A 56 6.34 2.43 -1.51
N GLN A 57 5.17 3.05 -1.34
CA GLN A 57 4.06 2.93 -2.30
C GLN A 57 4.43 3.50 -3.67
N PHE A 58 5.07 4.67 -3.70
CA PHE A 58 5.56 5.24 -4.95
C PHE A 58 6.54 4.30 -5.65
N GLU A 59 7.51 3.76 -4.92
CA GLU A 59 8.54 2.86 -5.44
C GLU A 59 7.92 1.57 -6.00
N LEU A 60 6.98 0.95 -5.29
CA LEU A 60 6.22 -0.22 -5.76
C LEU A 60 5.50 0.07 -7.08
N ASN A 61 4.74 1.17 -7.14
CA ASN A 61 3.97 1.54 -8.33
C ASN A 61 4.88 1.85 -9.53
N TYR A 62 6.01 2.50 -9.27
CA TYR A 62 7.01 2.81 -10.29
C TYR A 62 7.65 1.54 -10.86
N LEU A 63 8.08 0.60 -10.00
CA LEU A 63 8.67 -0.67 -10.43
C LEU A 63 7.69 -1.52 -11.24
N ARG A 64 6.42 -1.60 -10.80
CA ARG A 64 5.37 -2.31 -11.53
C ARG A 64 5.18 -1.75 -12.94
N LYS A 65 5.11 -0.41 -13.07
CA LYS A 65 4.95 0.25 -14.36
C LYS A 65 6.14 -0.01 -15.29
N LEU A 66 7.36 -0.01 -14.76
CA LEU A 66 8.55 -0.36 -15.53
C LEU A 66 8.51 -1.81 -16.02
N LEU A 67 8.17 -2.76 -15.16
CA LEU A 67 8.07 -4.17 -15.54
C LEU A 67 6.99 -4.40 -16.60
N GLN A 68 5.85 -3.70 -16.51
CA GLN A 68 4.80 -3.73 -17.54
C GLN A 68 5.29 -3.20 -18.89
N ILE A 69 5.93 -2.03 -18.93
CA ILE A 69 6.44 -1.43 -20.17
C ILE A 69 7.51 -2.33 -20.81
N THR A 70 8.33 -2.99 -19.99
CA THR A 70 9.44 -3.82 -20.45
C THR A 70 9.10 -5.30 -20.59
N LYS A 71 7.83 -5.69 -20.38
CA LYS A 71 7.35 -7.07 -20.42
C LYS A 71 8.22 -8.04 -19.61
N GLY A 72 8.52 -7.65 -18.36
CA GLY A 72 9.34 -8.44 -17.45
C GLY A 72 10.84 -8.47 -17.77
N ASN A 73 11.33 -7.66 -18.72
CA ASN A 73 12.76 -7.54 -18.99
C ASN A 73 13.46 -6.65 -17.94
N VAL A 74 13.93 -7.28 -16.87
CA VAL A 74 14.62 -6.61 -15.74
C VAL A 74 15.82 -5.78 -16.18
N THR A 75 16.60 -6.22 -17.17
CA THR A 75 17.76 -5.47 -17.66
C THR A 75 17.33 -4.16 -18.31
N HIS A 76 16.26 -4.20 -19.10
CA HIS A 76 15.71 -3.01 -19.74
C HIS A 76 15.03 -2.09 -18.71
N ALA A 77 14.27 -2.64 -17.76
CA ALA A 77 13.63 -1.90 -16.67
C ALA A 77 14.67 -1.17 -15.81
N ALA A 78 15.76 -1.85 -15.43
CA ALA A 78 16.85 -1.26 -14.66
C ALA A 78 17.52 -0.10 -15.41
N ARG A 79 17.80 -0.27 -16.71
CA ARG A 79 18.36 0.80 -17.55
C ARG A 79 17.43 2.00 -17.62
N MET A 80 16.12 1.78 -17.79
CA MET A 80 15.12 2.84 -17.85
C MET A 80 14.96 3.55 -16.49
N ALA A 81 15.15 2.85 -15.39
CA ALA A 81 15.20 3.40 -14.04
C ALA A 81 16.52 4.14 -13.72
N GLY A 82 17.52 4.10 -14.61
CA GLY A 82 18.86 4.64 -14.34
C GLY A 82 19.61 3.89 -13.23
N ARG A 83 19.27 2.62 -12.99
CA ARG A 83 19.83 1.78 -11.93
C ARG A 83 20.61 0.61 -12.52
N ASN A 84 21.57 0.10 -11.75
CA ASN A 84 22.21 -1.16 -12.12
C ASN A 84 21.25 -2.34 -11.87
N ARG A 85 21.48 -3.46 -12.56
CA ARG A 85 20.60 -4.64 -12.51
C ARG A 85 20.52 -5.25 -11.11
N THR A 86 21.63 -5.30 -10.38
CA THR A 86 21.70 -5.89 -9.02
C THR A 86 20.86 -5.10 -8.02
N GLU A 87 20.98 -3.77 -8.02
CA GLU A 87 20.19 -2.86 -7.20
C GLU A 87 18.71 -2.95 -7.57
N PHE A 88 18.40 -3.09 -8.86
CA PHE A 88 17.01 -3.28 -9.30
C PHE A 88 16.40 -4.58 -8.75
N TYR A 89 17.12 -5.71 -8.78
CA TYR A 89 16.63 -6.94 -8.15
C TYR A 89 16.42 -6.78 -6.64
N LYS A 90 17.30 -6.07 -5.92
CA LYS A 90 17.09 -5.78 -4.49
C LYS A 90 15.82 -4.97 -4.25
N LEU A 91 15.51 -4.01 -5.14
CA LEU A 91 14.27 -3.24 -5.08
C LEU A 91 13.05 -4.12 -5.32
N LEU A 92 13.10 -5.00 -6.31
CA LEU A 92 12.02 -5.96 -6.58
C LEU A 92 11.78 -6.90 -5.38
N SER A 93 12.84 -7.48 -4.81
CA SER A 93 12.74 -8.37 -3.65
C SER A 93 12.20 -7.66 -2.41
N ARG A 94 12.56 -6.39 -2.19
CA ARG A 94 12.01 -5.58 -1.07
C ARG A 94 10.49 -5.39 -1.19
N HIS A 95 10.00 -5.29 -2.41
CA HIS A 95 8.59 -5.05 -2.73
C HIS A 95 7.85 -6.31 -3.16
N GLU A 96 8.44 -7.49 -2.97
CA GLU A 96 7.87 -8.80 -3.31
C GLU A 96 7.36 -8.90 -4.75
N LEU A 97 8.06 -8.25 -5.70
CA LEU A 97 7.74 -8.30 -7.12
C LEU A 97 8.58 -9.36 -7.83
N ASP A 98 7.93 -10.28 -8.55
CA ASP A 98 8.60 -11.15 -9.52
C ASP A 98 8.46 -10.55 -10.93
N ALA A 99 9.58 -10.48 -11.66
CA ALA A 99 9.56 -10.03 -13.05
C ALA A 99 8.89 -11.04 -13.98
N ASN A 100 8.80 -12.32 -13.59
CA ASN A 100 8.14 -13.36 -14.38
C ASN A 100 6.62 -13.14 -14.48
N ASP A 101 5.99 -12.50 -13.49
CA ASP A 101 4.56 -12.16 -13.51
C ASP A 101 4.19 -11.16 -14.63
N PHE A 102 5.20 -10.51 -15.22
CA PHE A 102 5.04 -9.49 -16.25
C PHE A 102 5.55 -9.93 -17.62
N LYS A 103 5.97 -11.19 -17.76
CA LYS A 103 6.35 -11.77 -19.05
C LYS A 103 5.10 -12.34 -19.73
N GLU A 104 4.85 -11.90 -20.97
CA GLU A 104 3.94 -12.58 -21.90
C GLU A 104 4.66 -13.75 -22.59
#